data_AF-A0AA39YZ17-F1
#
_entry.id   AF-A0AA39YZ17-F1
#
_cell.length_a   1.000
_cell.length_b   1.000
_cell.length_c   1.000
_cell.angle_alpha   90.00
_cell.angle_beta   90.00
_cell.angle_gamma   90.00
#
_symmetry.space_group_name_H-M   'P 1'
#
loop_
_entity.id
_entity.type
_entity.pdbx_description
1 polymer ?
#
loop_
_entity_poly.entity_id
_entity_poly.type
_entity_poly.pdbx_seq_one_letter_code
_entity_poly.pdbx_strand_id
1 'polypeptide(L)'
;MATVPRPLQDGLEWKETPFDLVPQWTRDPSTTAIERVCRKQLSIPPEDPCTVTFHTSGLFNKLYVVQYAGGRVIMRVTLPVYPGHKTRAEETTLRWVRESTTIPVPQVFGFDDSNDNEIGFEWILMEFMEGVPAHTRWRTMSMEQKVAFTNRIATFQAELAGFGKPGGMFRGIGTLDHRVSGNDNDGENLAKVAPGLLVSHEFFMGDRLQYEIPRGPFHSSHDWLSTELNIVILEQSRVLETSEDEDDREDAEEVLTVANKLLSLIP
;
A
#
# COMPACT_ATOMS: atom_id res chain seq x y z
N MET A 1 25.65 -16.79 17.56
CA MET A 1 24.35 -16.79 18.26
C MET A 1 23.28 -16.70 17.18
N ALA A 2 22.37 -17.68 17.09
CA ALA A 2 21.24 -17.58 16.17
C ALA A 2 20.36 -16.44 16.64
N THR A 3 20.20 -15.42 15.81
CA THR A 3 19.28 -14.30 16.05
C THR A 3 17.86 -14.84 16.03
N VAL A 4 17.08 -14.54 17.08
CA VAL A 4 15.65 -14.84 17.11
C VAL A 4 14.99 -14.15 15.91
N PRO A 5 14.18 -14.84 15.09
CA PRO A 5 13.51 -14.21 13.96
C PRO A 5 12.61 -13.07 14.46
N ARG A 6 12.68 -11.92 13.79
CA ARG A 6 11.84 -10.77 14.11
C ARG A 6 10.37 -11.10 13.83
N PRO A 7 9.42 -10.78 14.72
CA PRO A 7 7.99 -10.92 14.42
C PRO A 7 7.61 -10.18 13.14
N LEU A 8 6.71 -10.72 12.32
CA LEU A 8 6.37 -10.13 11.02
C LEU A 8 5.85 -8.69 11.12
N GLN A 9 5.06 -8.38 12.15
CA GLN A 9 4.53 -7.03 12.40
C GLN A 9 5.35 -6.23 13.43
N ASP A 10 6.61 -6.63 13.68
CA ASP A 10 7.47 -5.92 14.61
C ASP A 10 7.62 -4.44 14.24
N GLY A 11 7.39 -3.55 15.22
CA GLY A 11 7.38 -2.10 15.01
C GLY A 11 5.99 -1.49 14.82
N LEU A 12 4.95 -2.31 14.63
CA LEU A 12 3.55 -1.92 14.56
C LEU A 12 2.81 -2.26 15.86
N GLU A 13 1.99 -1.31 16.31
CA GLU A 13 0.95 -1.51 17.32
C GLU A 13 -0.36 -0.92 16.80
N TRP A 14 -1.49 -1.52 17.14
CA TRP A 14 -2.80 -0.94 16.87
C TRP A 14 -3.34 -0.30 18.13
N LYS A 15 -3.76 0.96 18.02
CA LYS A 15 -4.27 1.74 19.15
C LYS A 15 -5.70 2.17 18.88
N GLU A 16 -6.59 1.80 19.78
CA GLU A 16 -7.96 2.32 19.80
C GLU A 16 -7.95 3.77 20.26
N THR A 17 -8.69 4.60 19.53
CA THR A 17 -9.02 5.98 19.89
C THR A 17 -10.53 6.09 20.00
N PRO A 18 -11.09 7.18 20.56
CA PRO A 18 -12.54 7.34 20.68
C PRO A 18 -13.33 7.30 19.35
N PHE A 19 -12.64 7.42 18.21
CA PHE A 19 -13.28 7.47 16.89
C PHE A 19 -12.80 6.38 15.94
N ASP A 20 -11.52 5.98 16.05
CA ASP A 20 -10.88 5.11 15.06
C ASP A 20 -9.84 4.18 15.68
N LEU A 21 -9.59 3.05 15.02
CA LEU A 21 -8.41 2.21 15.24
C LEU A 21 -7.26 2.72 14.37
N VAL A 22 -6.14 3.12 14.98
CA VAL A 22 -5.00 3.68 14.25
C VAL A 22 -3.74 2.84 14.42
N PRO A 23 -2.92 2.68 13.36
CA PRO A 23 -1.61 2.06 13.48
C PRO A 23 -0.64 3.05 14.15
N GLN A 24 0.20 2.53 15.02
CA GLN A 24 1.22 3.28 15.73
C GLN A 24 2.59 2.64 15.53
N TRP A 25 3.60 3.50 15.34
CA TRP A 25 5.00 3.10 15.33
C TRP A 25 5.47 2.89 16.77
N THR A 26 5.87 1.67 17.14
CA THR A 26 6.44 1.40 18.48
C THR A 26 7.89 1.89 18.61
N ARG A 27 8.52 2.18 17.47
CA ARG A 27 9.86 2.79 17.38
C ARG A 27 10.01 3.55 16.06
N ASP A 28 10.93 4.50 16.03
CA ASP A 28 11.29 5.22 14.82
C ASP A 28 12.33 4.46 13.98
N PRO A 29 12.22 4.48 12.63
CA PRO A 29 13.30 4.06 11.75
C PRO A 29 14.60 4.87 12.01
N SER A 30 15.73 4.18 12.10
CA SER A 30 17.03 4.81 12.32
C SER A 30 17.50 5.53 11.05
N THR A 31 17.77 6.84 11.15
CA THR A 31 18.32 7.62 10.03
C THR A 31 19.72 7.13 9.61
N THR A 32 20.53 6.63 10.56
CA THR A 32 21.83 6.03 10.25
C THR A 32 21.67 4.71 9.47
N ALA A 33 20.68 3.89 9.81
CA ALA A 33 20.37 2.69 9.05
C ALA A 33 19.89 3.04 7.63
N ILE A 34 19.00 4.04 7.50
CA ILE A 34 18.54 4.55 6.20
C ILE A 34 19.73 5.04 5.35
N GLU A 35 20.67 5.79 5.95
CA GLU A 35 21.85 6.29 5.25
C GLU A 35 22.67 5.12 4.68
N ARG A 36 22.93 4.07 5.48
CA ARG A 36 23.72 2.91 5.06
C ARG A 36 23.04 2.13 3.94
N VAL A 37 21.72 1.93 4.02
CA VAL A 37 20.93 1.36 2.92
C VAL A 37 21.03 2.22 1.66
N CYS A 38 20.85 3.53 1.77
CA CYS A 38 20.93 4.43 0.61
C CYS A 38 22.32 4.42 -0.04
N ARG A 39 23.39 4.45 0.76
CA ARG A 39 24.77 4.35 0.25
C ARG A 39 24.99 3.07 -0.53
N LYS A 40 24.49 1.93 -0.02
CA LYS A 40 24.58 0.65 -0.71
C LYS A 40 23.77 0.64 -2.01
N GLN A 41 22.50 1.04 -1.96
CA GLN A 41 21.59 0.96 -3.11
C GLN A 41 21.97 1.93 -4.24
N LEU A 42 22.46 3.11 -3.90
CA LEU A 42 22.84 4.16 -4.87
C LEU A 42 24.35 4.16 -5.17
N SER A 43 25.10 3.19 -4.65
CA SER A 43 26.57 3.10 -4.78
C SER A 43 27.29 4.41 -4.41
N ILE A 44 26.86 5.06 -3.32
CA ILE A 44 27.44 6.32 -2.85
C ILE A 44 28.78 6.03 -2.17
N PRO A 45 29.89 6.63 -2.61
CA PRO A 45 31.19 6.46 -1.98
C PRO A 45 31.20 6.86 -0.50
N PRO A 46 31.99 6.21 0.37
CA PRO A 46 32.07 6.55 1.80
C PRO A 46 32.42 8.01 2.09
N GLU A 47 33.25 8.61 1.26
CA GLU A 47 33.72 9.99 1.33
C GLU A 47 32.66 11.02 0.90
N ASP A 48 31.66 10.59 0.13
CA ASP A 48 30.65 11.50 -0.39
C ASP A 48 29.59 11.83 0.68
N PRO A 49 29.09 13.08 0.70
CA PRO A 49 28.03 13.47 1.61
C PRO A 49 26.75 12.70 1.28
N CYS A 50 26.14 12.12 2.32
CA CYS A 50 24.81 11.52 2.27
C CYS A 50 24.08 11.97 3.53
N THR A 51 23.02 12.77 3.38
CA THR A 51 22.27 13.31 4.53
C THR A 51 20.84 12.85 4.46
N VAL A 52 20.36 12.25 5.55
CA VAL A 52 18.99 11.76 5.69
C VAL A 52 18.23 12.72 6.61
N THR A 53 17.14 13.28 6.11
CA THR A 53 16.25 14.16 6.89
C THR A 53 14.83 13.65 6.87
N PHE A 54 14.18 13.64 8.03
CA PHE A 54 12.75 13.34 8.11
C PHE A 54 11.96 14.39 7.31
N HIS A 55 11.04 13.94 6.47
CA HIS A 55 10.25 14.81 5.61
C HIS A 55 8.81 14.94 6.10
N THR A 56 8.12 13.81 6.24
CA THR A 56 6.73 13.76 6.70
C THR A 56 6.33 12.34 7.08
N SER A 57 5.18 12.18 7.75
CA SER A 57 4.57 10.89 8.05
C SER A 57 3.12 10.90 7.61
N GLY A 58 2.67 9.79 7.04
CA GLY A 58 1.26 9.46 6.88
C GLY A 58 0.84 8.40 7.90
N LEU A 59 -0.32 7.80 7.64
CA LEU A 59 -0.89 6.75 8.50
C LEU A 59 0.02 5.52 8.60
N PHE A 60 0.52 5.02 7.47
CA PHE A 60 1.35 3.80 7.42
C PHE A 60 2.82 4.04 7.11
N ASN A 61 3.19 5.25 6.67
CA ASN A 61 4.50 5.49 6.06
C ASN A 61 5.20 6.69 6.70
N LYS A 62 6.51 6.57 6.92
CA LYS A 62 7.42 7.68 7.21
C LYS A 62 8.31 7.94 6.00
N LEU A 63 8.42 9.19 5.59
CA LEU A 63 9.21 9.61 4.44
C LEU A 63 10.44 10.37 4.90
N TYR A 64 11.59 10.03 4.34
CA TYR A 64 12.86 10.69 4.58
C TYR A 64 13.43 11.16 3.24
N VAL A 65 13.86 12.42 3.17
CA VAL A 65 14.62 12.93 2.04
C VAL A 65 16.07 12.54 2.25
N VAL A 66 16.69 11.97 1.22
CA VAL A 66 18.11 11.65 1.20
C VAL A 66 18.78 12.51 0.14
N GLN A 67 19.67 13.37 0.59
CA GLN A 67 20.48 14.24 -0.26
C GLN A 67 21.87 13.63 -0.42
N TYR A 68 22.32 13.48 -1.65
CA TYR A 68 23.67 13.00 -2.00
C TYR A 68 24.18 13.71 -3.26
N ALA A 69 25.41 13.41 -3.69
CA ALA A 69 26.03 14.04 -4.86
C ALA A 69 25.21 13.88 -6.15
N GLY A 70 24.51 12.75 -6.32
CA GLY A 70 23.65 12.49 -7.47
C GLY A 70 22.25 13.12 -7.40
N GLY A 71 21.92 13.85 -6.34
CA GLY A 71 20.66 14.59 -6.21
C GLY A 71 19.86 14.23 -4.96
N ARG A 72 18.53 14.25 -5.09
CA ARG A 72 17.57 13.96 -4.01
C ARG A 72 16.74 12.74 -4.33
N VAL A 73 16.54 11.91 -3.31
CA VAL A 73 15.65 10.75 -3.36
C VAL A 73 14.77 10.72 -2.11
N ILE A 74 13.71 9.92 -2.15
CA ILE A 74 12.86 9.62 -1.02
C ILE A 74 13.10 8.19 -0.57
N MET A 75 13.41 8.03 0.70
CA MET A 75 13.24 6.77 1.41
C MET A 75 11.84 6.75 2.03
N ARG A 76 10.97 5.88 1.53
CA ARG A 76 9.67 5.56 2.15
C ARG A 76 9.84 4.33 3.02
N VAL A 77 9.66 4.49 4.33
CA VAL A 77 9.63 3.38 5.29
C VAL A 77 8.19 3.10 5.69
N THR A 78 7.79 1.84 5.70
CA THR A 78 6.39 1.40 5.80
C THR A 78 6.20 0.55 7.05
N LEU A 79 5.11 0.79 7.79
CA LEU A 79 4.67 -0.13 8.85
C LEU A 79 4.27 -1.47 8.22
N PRO A 80 4.63 -2.60 8.84
CA PRO A 80 4.29 -3.94 8.36
C PRO A 80 2.81 -4.28 8.65
N VAL A 81 1.88 -3.44 8.17
CA VAL A 81 0.43 -3.64 8.36
C VAL A 81 -0.10 -4.79 7.52
N TYR A 82 0.55 -5.12 6.41
CA TYR A 82 0.33 -6.34 5.66
C TYR A 82 1.70 -6.86 5.17
N PRO A 83 2.43 -7.57 6.04
CA PRO A 83 3.85 -7.88 5.86
C PRO A 83 4.16 -8.49 4.49
N GLY A 84 5.15 -7.95 3.78
CA GLY A 84 5.57 -8.37 2.43
C GLY A 84 4.64 -7.96 1.30
N HIS A 85 3.34 -7.91 1.55
CA HIS A 85 2.36 -7.64 0.50
C HIS A 85 2.20 -6.15 0.22
N LYS A 86 2.20 -5.29 1.25
CA LYS A 86 1.93 -3.86 1.07
C LYS A 86 3.02 -3.16 0.27
N THR A 87 4.29 -3.33 0.65
CA THR A 87 5.42 -2.68 -0.04
C THR A 87 5.63 -3.25 -1.43
N ARG A 88 5.57 -4.58 -1.59
CA ARG A 88 5.68 -5.24 -2.90
C ARG A 88 4.59 -4.80 -3.89
N ALA A 89 3.34 -4.70 -3.42
CA ALA A 89 2.21 -4.23 -4.21
C ALA A 89 2.43 -2.81 -4.75
N GLU A 90 2.89 -1.90 -3.88
CA GLU A 90 3.18 -0.52 -4.29
C GLU A 90 4.29 -0.48 -5.33
N GLU A 91 5.38 -1.20 -5.09
CA GLU A 91 6.53 -1.26 -5.99
C GLU A 91 6.15 -1.83 -7.36
N THR A 92 5.44 -2.95 -7.36
CA THR A 92 4.97 -3.62 -8.59
C THR A 92 4.05 -2.70 -9.37
N THR A 93 3.14 -2.00 -8.68
CA THR A 93 2.22 -1.05 -9.31
C THR A 93 2.97 0.14 -9.91
N LEU A 94 3.92 0.74 -9.19
CA LEU A 94 4.73 1.86 -9.69
C LEU A 94 5.52 1.47 -10.94
N ARG A 95 6.19 0.31 -10.93
CA ARG A 95 6.90 -0.22 -12.09
C ARG A 95 5.95 -0.41 -13.27
N TRP A 96 4.83 -1.09 -13.06
CA TRP A 96 3.85 -1.34 -14.11
C TRP A 96 3.28 -0.05 -14.70
N VAL A 97 2.92 0.94 -13.87
CA VAL A 97 2.42 2.25 -14.35
C VAL A 97 3.47 2.96 -15.19
N ARG A 98 4.73 2.98 -14.75
CA ARG A 98 5.84 3.61 -15.47
C ARG A 98 6.08 2.98 -16.84
N GLU A 99 5.97 1.66 -16.93
CA GLU A 99 6.22 0.91 -18.17
C GLU A 99 5.02 0.91 -19.13
N SER A 100 3.80 1.01 -18.60
CA SER A 100 2.56 0.76 -19.35
C SER A 100 1.73 1.99 -19.67
N THR A 101 2.11 3.18 -19.19
CA THR A 101 1.35 4.44 -19.27
C THR A 101 2.28 5.64 -19.48
N THR A 102 1.70 6.80 -19.77
CA THR A 102 2.40 8.09 -19.85
C THR A 102 2.41 8.87 -18.52
N ILE A 103 1.93 8.23 -17.45
CA ILE A 103 1.78 8.86 -16.14
C ILE A 103 3.15 9.03 -15.50
N PRO A 104 3.52 10.26 -15.08
CA PRO A 104 4.74 10.48 -14.33
C PRO A 104 4.59 9.89 -12.93
N VAL A 105 5.28 8.78 -12.67
CA VAL A 105 5.41 8.17 -11.34
C VAL A 105 6.89 8.10 -10.95
N PRO A 106 7.21 8.14 -9.64
CA PRO A 106 8.59 8.05 -9.17
C PRO A 106 9.29 6.80 -9.73
N GLN A 107 10.54 6.95 -10.17
CA GLN A 107 11.40 5.81 -10.42
C GLN A 107 11.75 5.11 -9.09
N VAL A 108 11.55 3.80 -9.01
CA VAL A 108 12.04 2.99 -7.89
C VAL A 108 13.49 2.60 -8.15
N PHE A 109 14.37 2.89 -7.19
CA PHE A 109 15.79 2.50 -7.22
C PHE A 109 16.03 1.18 -6.49
N GLY A 110 15.21 0.86 -5.50
CA GLY A 110 15.25 -0.41 -4.78
C GLY A 110 14.15 -0.47 -3.74
N PHE A 111 13.87 -1.66 -3.24
CA PHE A 111 12.93 -1.89 -2.14
C PHE A 111 13.35 -3.12 -1.35
N ASP A 112 12.79 -3.24 -0.15
CA ASP A 112 12.82 -4.45 0.67
C ASP A 112 11.47 -4.56 1.35
N ASP A 113 10.76 -5.65 1.10
CA ASP A 113 9.43 -5.92 1.65
C ASP A 113 9.49 -6.87 2.85
N SER A 114 10.69 -7.14 3.37
CA SER A 114 10.89 -7.80 4.66
C SER A 114 11.18 -6.77 5.74
N ASN A 115 11.04 -7.17 7.01
CA ASN A 115 11.56 -6.41 8.15
C ASN A 115 12.91 -6.94 8.66
N ASP A 116 13.44 -8.00 8.03
CA ASP A 116 14.75 -8.59 8.33
C ASP A 116 15.85 -7.86 7.54
N ASN A 117 15.92 -6.55 7.77
CA ASN A 117 16.87 -5.69 7.13
C ASN A 117 17.41 -4.65 8.12
N GLU A 118 18.40 -3.90 7.66
CA GLU A 118 19.13 -2.93 8.46
C GLU A 118 18.25 -1.82 9.06
N ILE A 119 17.20 -1.39 8.35
CA ILE A 119 16.22 -0.39 8.82
C ILE A 119 15.24 -1.05 9.79
N GLY A 120 14.95 -2.34 9.60
CA GLY A 120 14.08 -3.11 10.46
C GLY A 120 12.59 -2.91 10.19
N PHE A 121 12.27 -2.42 8.99
CA PHE A 121 10.94 -2.14 8.45
C PHE A 121 11.00 -2.32 6.93
N GLU A 122 9.85 -2.50 6.29
CA GLU A 122 9.75 -2.50 4.83
C GLU A 122 10.04 -1.11 4.28
N TRP A 123 10.67 -1.01 3.11
CA TRP A 123 11.01 0.28 2.52
C TRP A 123 11.05 0.27 1.00
N ILE A 124 10.85 1.46 0.41
CA ILE A 124 11.05 1.75 -1.01
C ILE A 124 11.95 2.98 -1.11
N LEU A 125 13.05 2.85 -1.83
CA LEU A 125 13.93 3.95 -2.22
C LEU A 125 13.55 4.39 -3.63
N MET A 126 13.11 5.63 -3.79
CA MET A 126 12.54 6.12 -5.03
C MET A 126 12.88 7.59 -5.32
N GLU A 127 12.63 8.01 -6.55
CA GLU A 127 12.82 9.37 -7.05
C GLU A 127 12.08 10.41 -6.18
N PHE A 128 12.77 11.52 -5.91
CA PHE A 128 12.12 12.71 -5.36
C PHE A 128 11.41 13.45 -6.51
N MET A 129 10.08 13.41 -6.53
CA MET A 129 9.28 14.10 -7.54
C MET A 129 9.12 15.58 -7.18
N GLU A 130 9.69 16.48 -8.00
CA GLU A 130 9.52 17.91 -7.83
C GLU A 130 8.06 18.32 -8.10
N GLY A 131 7.51 19.19 -7.24
CA GLY A 131 6.18 19.72 -7.43
C GLY A 131 5.53 20.20 -6.14
N VAL A 132 4.26 20.57 -6.24
CA VAL A 132 3.42 20.93 -5.10
C VAL A 132 2.06 20.25 -5.24
N PRO A 133 1.37 19.91 -4.12
CA PRO A 133 0.06 19.30 -4.20
C PRO A 133 -0.93 20.21 -4.95
N ALA A 134 -1.66 19.66 -5.92
CA ALA A 134 -2.53 20.44 -6.82
C ALA A 134 -3.57 21.29 -6.06
N HIS A 135 -4.10 20.80 -4.94
CA HIS A 135 -5.07 21.54 -4.13
C HIS A 135 -4.53 22.88 -3.59
N THR A 136 -3.21 22.99 -3.37
CA THR A 136 -2.57 24.23 -2.90
C THR A 136 -2.54 25.33 -3.97
N ARG A 137 -2.56 24.94 -5.25
CA ARG A 137 -2.49 25.86 -6.40
C ARG A 137 -3.84 26.01 -7.11
N TRP A 138 -4.78 25.11 -6.90
CA TRP A 138 -6.05 25.07 -7.62
C TRP A 138 -6.79 26.42 -7.63
N ARG A 139 -6.86 27.11 -6.49
CA ARG A 139 -7.55 28.40 -6.38
C ARG A 139 -6.85 29.52 -7.15
N THR A 140 -5.53 29.45 -7.34
CA THR A 140 -4.74 30.47 -8.04
C THR A 140 -4.49 30.13 -9.51
N MET A 141 -4.86 28.93 -9.96
CA MET A 141 -4.82 28.56 -11.37
C MET A 141 -5.88 29.32 -12.18
N SER A 142 -5.50 29.77 -13.38
CA SER A 142 -6.44 30.29 -14.37
C SER A 142 -7.40 29.19 -14.83
N MET A 143 -8.51 29.56 -15.48
CA MET A 143 -9.46 28.57 -15.96
C MET A 143 -8.84 27.68 -17.05
N GLU A 144 -8.00 28.25 -17.93
CA GLU A 144 -7.26 27.52 -18.95
C GLU A 144 -6.32 26.47 -18.33
N GLN A 145 -5.62 26.82 -17.24
CA GLN A 145 -4.76 25.89 -16.52
C GLN A 145 -5.55 24.76 -15.87
N LYS A 146 -6.73 25.06 -15.29
CA LYS A 146 -7.63 24.04 -14.73
C LYS A 146 -8.11 23.07 -15.79
N VAL A 147 -8.55 23.58 -16.94
CA VAL A 147 -8.96 22.75 -18.08
C VAL A 147 -7.82 21.85 -18.54
N ALA A 148 -6.62 22.41 -18.74
CA ALA A 148 -5.45 21.63 -19.15
C ALA A 148 -5.08 20.54 -18.13
N PHE A 149 -5.10 20.87 -16.83
CA PHE A 149 -4.84 19.94 -15.74
C PHE A 149 -5.88 18.81 -15.71
N THR A 150 -7.17 19.14 -15.70
CA THR A 150 -8.25 18.15 -15.68
C THR A 150 -8.22 17.25 -16.90
N ASN A 151 -7.94 17.78 -18.10
CA ASN A 151 -7.77 16.97 -19.30
C ASN A 151 -6.62 15.97 -19.17
N ARG A 152 -5.51 16.37 -18.54
CA ARG A 152 -4.37 15.47 -18.30
C ARG A 152 -4.74 14.35 -17.31
N ILE A 153 -5.45 14.66 -16.23
CA ILE A 153 -5.94 13.65 -15.28
C ILE A 153 -6.92 12.69 -15.95
N ALA A 154 -7.84 13.18 -16.78
CA ALA A 154 -8.76 12.33 -17.54
C ALA A 154 -8.01 11.37 -18.49
N THR A 155 -6.94 11.86 -19.13
CA THR A 155 -6.07 11.01 -19.96
C THR A 155 -5.44 9.89 -19.13
N PHE A 156 -4.90 10.21 -17.95
CA PHE A 156 -4.32 9.21 -17.04
C PHE A 156 -5.35 8.17 -16.58
N GLN A 157 -6.57 8.60 -16.25
CA GLN A 157 -7.66 7.69 -15.89
C GLN A 157 -8.04 6.75 -17.04
N ALA A 158 -8.09 7.25 -18.28
CA ALA A 158 -8.37 6.44 -19.45
C ALA A 158 -7.27 5.38 -19.69
N GLU A 159 -6.00 5.75 -19.54
CA GLU A 159 -4.87 4.83 -19.66
C GLU A 159 -4.90 3.73 -18.58
N LEU A 160 -5.18 4.10 -17.32
CA LEU A 160 -5.35 3.16 -16.20
C LEU A 160 -6.62 2.31 -16.30
N ALA A 161 -7.63 2.76 -17.04
CA ALA A 161 -8.80 1.93 -17.36
C ALA A 161 -8.51 0.92 -18.49
N GLY A 162 -7.33 1.00 -19.12
CA GLY A 162 -6.98 0.19 -20.28
C GLY A 162 -7.71 0.60 -21.56
N PHE A 163 -8.21 1.84 -21.65
CA PHE A 163 -8.91 2.32 -22.84
C PHE A 163 -7.97 2.24 -24.06
N GLY A 164 -8.44 1.61 -25.14
CA GLY A 164 -7.66 1.40 -26.36
C GLY A 164 -6.73 0.19 -26.36
N LYS A 165 -6.63 -0.59 -25.26
CA LYS A 165 -5.85 -1.84 -25.22
C LYS A 165 -6.73 -3.04 -25.62
N PRO A 166 -6.32 -3.89 -26.59
CA PRO A 166 -7.07 -5.08 -26.97
C PRO A 166 -7.20 -6.06 -25.79
N GLY A 167 -8.43 -6.49 -25.46
CA GLY A 167 -8.67 -7.57 -24.49
C GLY A 167 -8.83 -7.16 -23.01
N GLY A 168 -8.86 -5.85 -22.72
CA GLY A 168 -8.92 -5.33 -21.35
C GLY A 168 -7.56 -5.42 -20.63
N MET A 169 -7.41 -4.69 -19.51
CA MET A 169 -6.11 -4.55 -18.86
C MET A 169 -5.80 -5.71 -17.90
N PHE A 170 -6.73 -5.99 -16.99
CA PHE A 170 -6.60 -7.04 -15.99
C PHE A 170 -7.93 -7.78 -15.84
N ARG A 171 -7.85 -9.06 -15.44
CA ARG A 171 -8.99 -9.87 -15.04
C ARG A 171 -8.90 -10.12 -13.54
N GLY A 172 -9.99 -9.86 -12.82
CA GLY A 172 -10.06 -9.99 -11.37
C GLY A 172 -9.86 -8.67 -10.62
N ILE A 173 -10.18 -8.70 -9.33
CA ILE A 173 -10.12 -7.59 -8.38
C ILE A 173 -9.05 -7.95 -7.34
N GLY A 174 -8.02 -7.13 -7.25
CA GLY A 174 -6.87 -7.37 -6.39
C GLY A 174 -5.81 -6.29 -6.63
N THR A 175 -4.73 -6.34 -5.88
CA THR A 175 -3.60 -5.44 -6.10
C THR A 175 -2.57 -6.09 -7.01
N LEU A 176 -1.87 -5.30 -7.82
CA LEU A 176 -0.90 -5.84 -8.78
C LEU A 176 0.27 -6.51 -8.05
N ASP A 177 0.58 -7.72 -8.49
CA ASP A 177 1.71 -8.51 -8.03
C ASP A 177 2.41 -9.18 -9.22
N HIS A 178 3.66 -9.60 -9.02
CA HIS A 178 4.39 -10.39 -9.98
C HIS A 178 3.86 -11.82 -9.96
N ARG A 179 3.33 -12.32 -11.09
CA ARG A 179 3.03 -13.75 -11.20
C ARG A 179 4.35 -14.53 -11.12
N VAL A 180 4.46 -15.39 -10.11
CA VAL A 180 5.41 -16.50 -10.18
C VAL A 180 4.88 -17.46 -11.23
N SER A 181 5.42 -17.41 -12.46
CA SER A 181 5.06 -18.34 -13.52
C SER A 181 5.32 -19.77 -13.03
N GLY A 182 4.26 -20.51 -12.75
CA GLY A 182 4.34 -21.96 -12.68
C GLY A 182 4.57 -22.48 -14.10
N ASN A 183 5.79 -22.95 -14.39
CA ASN A 183 6.13 -23.89 -15.47
C ASN A 183 5.52 -23.73 -16.88
N ASP A 184 5.13 -22.53 -17.32
CA ASP A 184 4.72 -22.33 -18.72
C ASP A 184 5.90 -21.83 -19.57
N ASN A 185 6.33 -22.72 -20.47
CA ASN A 185 7.40 -22.57 -21.47
C ASN A 185 7.04 -21.58 -22.59
N ASP A 186 6.61 -20.36 -22.26
CA ASP A 186 6.44 -19.30 -23.26
C ASP A 186 7.54 -18.26 -23.08
N GLY A 187 8.40 -18.18 -24.09
CA GLY A 187 9.54 -17.28 -24.16
C GLY A 187 9.15 -15.80 -24.10
N GLU A 188 10.13 -15.01 -23.63
CA GLU A 188 10.06 -13.58 -23.27
C GLU A 188 9.44 -13.29 -21.89
N ASN A 189 10.20 -13.68 -20.85
CA ASN A 189 9.96 -13.36 -19.44
C ASN A 189 10.06 -11.85 -19.13
N LEU A 190 9.03 -11.09 -19.49
CA LEU A 190 8.58 -10.00 -18.64
C LEU A 190 7.68 -10.64 -17.58
N ALA A 191 8.05 -10.54 -16.30
CA ALA A 191 7.23 -11.05 -15.20
C ALA A 191 5.79 -10.55 -15.38
N LYS A 192 4.85 -11.46 -15.68
CA LYS A 192 3.48 -11.09 -16.04
C LYS A 192 2.81 -10.50 -14.81
N VAL A 193 2.65 -9.18 -14.76
CA VAL A 193 1.94 -8.49 -13.69
C VAL A 193 0.45 -8.84 -13.79
N ALA A 194 -0.17 -9.17 -12.66
CA ALA A 194 -1.61 -9.42 -12.59
C ALA A 194 -2.15 -9.10 -11.19
N PRO A 195 -3.48 -8.95 -11.04
CA PRO A 195 -4.09 -8.88 -9.73
C PRO A 195 -3.77 -10.14 -8.90
N GLY A 196 -3.26 -9.92 -7.69
CA GLY A 196 -3.03 -10.92 -6.66
C GLY A 196 -3.89 -10.61 -5.42
N LEU A 197 -3.30 -10.75 -4.23
CA LEU A 197 -3.98 -10.39 -2.98
C LEU A 197 -4.38 -8.90 -3.00
N LEU A 198 -5.54 -8.60 -2.43
CA LEU A 198 -6.05 -7.25 -2.28
C LEU A 198 -5.41 -6.59 -1.06
N VAL A 199 -4.55 -5.60 -1.32
CA VAL A 199 -3.95 -4.74 -0.29
C VAL A 199 -4.87 -3.55 -0.07
N SER A 200 -5.90 -3.76 0.75
CA SER A 200 -6.82 -2.70 1.19
C SER A 200 -6.97 -2.69 2.70
N HIS A 201 -7.20 -1.51 3.27
CA HIS A 201 -7.25 -1.33 4.73
C HIS A 201 -8.33 -2.19 5.39
N GLU A 202 -9.43 -2.42 4.67
CA GLU A 202 -10.52 -3.29 5.05
C GLU A 202 -10.04 -4.71 5.39
N PHE A 203 -8.93 -5.18 4.79
CA PHE A 203 -8.44 -6.55 4.95
C PHE A 203 -7.34 -6.69 6.00
N PHE A 204 -6.65 -5.63 6.39
CA PHE A 204 -5.46 -5.74 7.26
C PHE A 204 -5.50 -4.86 8.52
N MET A 205 -6.49 -3.99 8.68
CA MET A 205 -6.60 -3.17 9.89
C MET A 205 -6.82 -4.03 11.14
N GLY A 206 -6.18 -3.65 12.25
CA GLY A 206 -6.29 -4.37 13.51
C GLY A 206 -5.79 -5.81 13.42
N ASP A 207 -6.62 -6.74 13.90
CA ASP A 207 -6.35 -8.17 13.91
C ASP A 207 -6.88 -8.89 12.65
N ARG A 208 -7.40 -8.15 11.65
CA ARG A 208 -8.05 -8.76 10.48
C ARG A 208 -7.16 -9.68 9.69
N LEU A 209 -5.83 -9.58 9.77
CA LEU A 209 -4.91 -10.54 9.16
C LEU A 209 -5.03 -11.97 9.73
N GLN A 210 -5.56 -12.11 10.94
CA GLN A 210 -5.80 -13.40 11.61
C GLN A 210 -7.06 -14.09 11.10
N TYR A 211 -7.94 -13.38 10.39
CA TYR A 211 -9.20 -13.94 9.91
C TYR A 211 -8.95 -14.87 8.72
N GLU A 212 -9.54 -16.05 8.79
CA GLU A 212 -9.54 -17.05 7.72
C GLU A 212 -10.56 -16.68 6.63
N ILE A 213 -10.23 -15.64 5.86
CA ILE A 213 -11.06 -15.12 4.77
C ILE A 213 -10.31 -15.15 3.44
N PRO A 214 -11.02 -15.23 2.30
CA PRO A 214 -10.41 -14.96 1.01
C PRO A 214 -9.80 -13.56 0.98
N ARG A 215 -8.64 -13.38 0.34
CA ARG A 215 -7.97 -12.05 0.23
C ARG A 215 -7.72 -11.64 -1.21
N GLY A 216 -8.36 -12.33 -2.15
CA GLY A 216 -8.18 -12.14 -3.57
C GLY A 216 -7.07 -13.00 -4.19
N PRO A 217 -6.81 -12.83 -5.51
CA PRO A 217 -7.60 -11.98 -6.39
C PRO A 217 -9.04 -12.51 -6.50
N PHE A 218 -10.01 -11.62 -6.39
CA PHE A 218 -11.42 -11.97 -6.54
C PHE A 218 -11.77 -11.98 -8.02
N HIS A 219 -12.69 -12.85 -8.44
CA HIS A 219 -13.05 -12.98 -9.85
C HIS A 219 -14.39 -12.33 -10.18
N SER A 220 -15.10 -11.84 -9.17
CA SER A 220 -16.37 -11.16 -9.27
C SER A 220 -16.50 -10.09 -8.18
N SER A 221 -17.33 -9.08 -8.42
CA SER A 221 -17.74 -8.14 -7.37
C SER A 221 -18.52 -8.86 -6.25
N HIS A 222 -19.22 -9.95 -6.57
CA HIS A 222 -19.91 -10.77 -5.59
C HIS A 222 -18.93 -11.31 -4.54
N ASP A 223 -17.85 -11.97 -4.96
CA ASP A 223 -16.88 -12.58 -4.04
C ASP A 223 -16.15 -11.54 -3.19
N TRP A 224 -15.79 -10.41 -3.80
CA TRP A 224 -15.14 -9.30 -3.10
C TRP A 224 -16.06 -8.69 -2.03
N LEU A 225 -17.26 -8.26 -2.42
CA LEU A 225 -18.21 -7.62 -1.50
C LEU A 225 -18.70 -8.60 -0.42
N SER A 226 -18.91 -9.87 -0.77
CA SER A 226 -19.29 -10.89 0.21
C SER A 226 -18.20 -11.07 1.28
N THR A 227 -16.93 -11.00 0.86
CA THR A 227 -15.80 -11.10 1.78
C THR A 227 -15.70 -9.88 2.69
N GLU A 228 -15.90 -8.67 2.16
CA GLU A 228 -15.94 -7.44 2.97
C GLU A 228 -17.06 -7.47 4.00
N LEU A 229 -18.27 -7.90 3.61
CA LEU A 229 -19.38 -8.07 4.55
C LEU A 229 -19.11 -9.16 5.59
N ASN A 230 -18.46 -10.26 5.21
CA ASN A 230 -18.09 -11.30 6.17
C ASN A 230 -17.06 -10.81 7.21
N ILE A 231 -16.14 -9.91 6.83
CA ILE A 231 -15.25 -9.25 7.82
C ILE A 231 -16.10 -8.47 8.83
N VAL A 232 -17.05 -7.65 8.36
CA VAL A 232 -17.93 -6.88 9.24
C VAL A 232 -18.73 -7.82 10.15
N ILE A 233 -19.32 -8.89 9.61
CA ILE A 233 -20.08 -9.86 10.39
C ILE A 233 -19.22 -10.52 11.47
N LEU A 234 -17.99 -10.93 11.15
CA LEU A 234 -17.06 -11.50 12.13
C LEU A 234 -16.74 -10.52 13.26
N GLU A 235 -16.44 -9.26 12.92
CA GLU A 235 -16.12 -8.23 13.91
C GLU A 235 -17.28 -7.96 14.86
N GLN A 236 -18.48 -7.74 14.32
CA GLN A 236 -19.65 -7.45 15.14
C GLN A 236 -20.12 -8.65 15.95
N SER A 237 -20.00 -9.87 15.41
CA SER A 237 -20.28 -11.09 16.18
C SER A 237 -19.34 -11.20 17.38
N ARG A 238 -18.05 -10.86 17.20
CA ARG A 238 -17.10 -10.83 18.31
C ARG A 238 -17.47 -9.76 19.35
N VAL A 239 -17.90 -8.57 18.94
CA VAL A 239 -18.39 -7.54 19.87
C VAL A 239 -19.53 -8.09 20.74
N LEU A 240 -20.49 -8.81 20.14
CA LEU A 240 -21.58 -9.46 20.89
C LEU A 240 -21.12 -10.59 21.82
N GLU A 241 -19.99 -11.22 21.54
CA GLU A 241 -19.42 -12.26 22.41
C GLU A 241 -18.59 -11.68 23.56
N THR A 242 -17.93 -10.54 23.34
CA THR A 242 -16.90 -10.02 24.25
C THR A 242 -17.28 -8.73 25.00
N SER A 243 -18.17 -7.90 24.46
CA SER A 243 -18.55 -6.63 25.11
C SER A 243 -19.66 -6.83 26.14
N GLU A 244 -19.47 -6.19 27.30
CA GLU A 244 -20.47 -6.06 28.37
C GLU A 244 -21.24 -4.73 28.28
N ASP A 245 -20.80 -3.80 27.42
CA ASP A 245 -21.46 -2.51 27.22
C ASP A 245 -22.74 -2.70 26.38
N GLU A 246 -23.88 -2.22 26.88
CA GLU A 246 -25.18 -2.42 26.21
C GLU A 246 -25.27 -1.63 24.90
N ASP A 247 -24.68 -0.44 24.83
CA ASP A 247 -24.72 0.42 23.63
C ASP A 247 -23.89 -0.23 22.51
N ASP A 248 -22.68 -0.72 22.83
CA ASP A 248 -21.83 -1.45 21.86
C ASP A 248 -22.54 -2.67 21.27
N ARG A 249 -23.32 -3.37 22.11
CA ARG A 249 -24.04 -4.57 21.69
C ARG A 249 -25.24 -4.23 20.81
N GLU A 250 -26.01 -3.19 21.16
CA GLU A 250 -27.12 -2.71 20.34
C GLU A 250 -26.60 -2.29 18.95
N ASP A 251 -25.52 -1.50 18.90
CA ASP A 251 -24.87 -1.08 17.65
C ASP A 251 -24.42 -2.30 16.82
N ALA A 252 -23.80 -3.30 17.46
CA ALA A 252 -23.37 -4.52 16.78
C ALA A 252 -24.54 -5.33 16.19
N GLU A 253 -25.68 -5.44 16.90
CA GLU A 253 -26.89 -6.11 16.41
C GLU A 253 -27.49 -5.38 15.19
N GLU A 254 -27.51 -4.05 15.21
CA GLU A 254 -27.97 -3.23 14.07
C GLU A 254 -27.08 -3.44 12.85
N VAL A 255 -25.75 -3.34 13.03
CA VAL A 255 -24.78 -3.51 11.94
C VAL A 255 -24.86 -4.93 11.37
N LEU A 256 -25.00 -5.97 12.22
CA LEU A 256 -25.18 -7.36 11.76
C LEU A 256 -26.45 -7.52 10.93
N THR A 257 -27.54 -6.90 11.35
CA THR A 257 -28.80 -6.95 10.61
C THR A 257 -28.64 -6.36 9.21
N VAL A 258 -27.98 -5.20 9.10
CA VAL A 258 -27.70 -4.54 7.82
C VAL A 258 -26.73 -5.36 6.97
N ALA A 259 -25.64 -5.86 7.54
CA ALA A 259 -24.62 -6.62 6.82
C ALA A 259 -25.19 -7.93 6.24
N ASN A 260 -25.96 -8.69 7.02
CA ASN A 260 -26.62 -9.91 6.53
C ASN A 260 -27.65 -9.62 5.44
N LYS A 261 -28.42 -8.53 5.59
CA LYS A 261 -29.35 -8.09 4.55
C LYS A 261 -28.61 -7.75 3.26
N LEU A 262 -27.53 -6.97 3.32
CA LEU A 262 -26.71 -6.64 2.16
C LEU A 262 -26.13 -7.90 1.52
N LEU A 263 -25.62 -8.84 2.33
CA LEU A 263 -25.05 -10.10 1.85
C LEU A 263 -26.08 -10.90 1.05
N SER A 264 -27.33 -10.96 1.50
CA SER A 264 -28.42 -11.62 0.77
C SER A 264 -28.84 -10.93 -0.54
N LEU A 265 -28.45 -9.66 -0.73
CA LEU A 265 -28.78 -8.84 -1.89
C LEU A 265 -27.63 -8.74 -2.90
N ILE A 266 -26.45 -9.29 -2.59
CA ILE A 266 -25.35 -9.30 -3.54
C ILE A 266 -25.76 -10.19 -4.74
N PRO A 267 -25.73 -9.63 -5.97
CA PRO A 267 -26.24 -10.29 -7.17
C PRO A 267 -25.31 -11.39 -7.73
#